data_AF-A0ABD6UCG3-F1
#
_entry.id   AF-A0ABD6UCG3-F1
#
_cell.length_a   1.000
_cell.length_b   1.000
_cell.length_c   1.000
_cell.angle_alpha   90.00
_cell.angle_beta   90.00
_cell.angle_gamma   90.00
#
_symmetry.space_group_name_H-M   'P 1'
#
loop_
_entity.id
_entity.type
_entity.pdbx_description
1 polymer ?
#
loop_
_entity_poly.entity_id
_entity_poly.type
_entity_poly.pdbx_seq_one_letter_code
_entity_poly.pdbx_strand_id
1 'polypeptide(L)'
;MNHISGWLLALPFLAGAVLPLQAGINGQLARHLSSVFAAALISFAVGSLALLLMTLSQREMPGLGALKELTWWHWSGGLLGAFFIATAAFAGPRVGALLFMVLVIAGQLAMAITLDHFGWAGFRENPITFGKVAGLLLIVAGIWMIRRG
;
A
#
# COMPACT_ATOMS: atom_id res chain seq x y z
N MET A 1 -19.19 -18.20 -12.63
CA MET A 1 -17.94 -17.45 -12.31
C MET A 1 -18.02 -16.14 -13.09
N ASN A 2 -18.30 -15.03 -12.41
CA ASN A 2 -18.48 -13.74 -13.05
C ASN A 2 -17.21 -13.38 -13.84
N HIS A 3 -17.35 -12.94 -15.10
CA HIS A 3 -16.23 -12.42 -15.89
C HIS A 3 -15.64 -11.21 -15.16
N ILE A 4 -14.51 -11.40 -14.47
CA ILE A 4 -13.75 -10.30 -13.89
C ILE A 4 -13.24 -9.47 -15.06
N SER A 5 -13.77 -8.26 -15.21
CA SER A 5 -13.40 -7.35 -16.28
C SER A 5 -11.90 -7.04 -16.20
N GLY A 6 -11.18 -7.08 -17.33
CA GLY A 6 -9.70 -6.94 -17.33
C GLY A 6 -9.17 -5.68 -16.64
N TRP A 7 -9.96 -4.59 -16.60
CA TRP A 7 -9.60 -3.36 -15.91
C TRP A 7 -9.49 -3.55 -14.37
N LEU A 8 -10.26 -4.45 -13.77
CA LEU A 8 -10.18 -4.79 -12.34
C LEU A 8 -8.84 -5.47 -11.99
N LEU A 9 -8.19 -6.10 -12.97
CA LEU A 9 -6.85 -6.69 -12.81
C LEU A 9 -5.76 -5.66 -13.14
N ALA A 10 -6.00 -4.79 -14.12
CA ALA A 10 -5.04 -3.77 -14.55
C ALA A 10 -4.82 -2.69 -13.49
N LEU A 11 -5.87 -2.22 -12.79
CA LEU A 11 -5.76 -1.13 -11.83
C LEU A 11 -4.81 -1.45 -10.66
N PRO A 12 -4.95 -2.58 -9.93
CA PRO A 12 -4.02 -2.92 -8.86
C PRO A 12 -2.59 -3.11 -9.35
N PHE A 13 -2.42 -3.67 -10.56
CA PHE A 13 -1.10 -3.84 -11.17
C PHE A 13 -0.43 -2.49 -11.44
N LEU A 14 -1.13 -1.55 -12.08
CA LEU A 14 -0.63 -0.21 -12.34
C LEU A 14 -0.36 0.55 -11.05
N ALA A 15 -1.24 0.43 -10.05
CA ALA A 15 -1.03 1.02 -8.73
C ALA A 15 0.25 0.49 -8.07
N GLY A 16 0.52 -0.81 -8.17
CA GLY A 16 1.77 -1.40 -7.69
C GLY A 16 2.99 -0.93 -8.48
N ALA A 17 2.88 -0.82 -9.80
CA ALA A 17 3.98 -0.43 -10.69
C ALA A 17 4.48 1.01 -10.47
N VAL A 18 3.63 1.91 -9.95
CA VAL A 18 4.03 3.30 -9.65
C VAL A 18 4.69 3.47 -8.26
N LEU A 19 4.56 2.49 -7.36
CA LEU A 19 5.13 2.59 -6.01
C LEU A 19 6.65 2.83 -6.00
N PRO A 20 7.49 2.21 -6.87
CA PRO A 20 8.94 2.41 -6.82
C PRO A 20 9.32 3.86 -7.10
N LEU A 21 8.63 4.47 -8.08
CA LEU A 21 8.78 5.88 -8.39
C LEU A 21 8.36 6.75 -7.19
N GLN A 22 7.24 6.42 -6.55
CA GLN A 22 6.77 7.13 -5.36
C GLN A 22 7.78 7.07 -4.21
N ALA A 23 8.39 5.90 -3.94
CA ALA A 23 9.41 5.76 -2.91
C ALA A 23 10.64 6.63 -3.20
N GLY A 24 11.06 6.72 -4.47
CA GLY A 24 12.12 7.62 -4.91
C GLY A 24 11.78 9.11 -4.69
N ILE A 25 10.57 9.54 -5.10
CA ILE A 25 10.09 10.92 -4.90
C ILE A 25 10.05 11.28 -3.41
N ASN A 26 9.46 10.41 -2.58
CA ASN A 26 9.38 10.62 -1.13
C ASN A 26 10.77 10.70 -0.49
N GLY A 27 11.71 9.88 -0.95
CA GLY A 27 13.10 9.93 -0.51
C GLY A 27 13.80 11.25 -0.88
N GLN A 28 13.61 11.74 -2.11
CA GLN A 28 14.14 13.04 -2.51
C GLN A 28 13.52 14.18 -1.71
N LEU A 29 12.21 14.17 -1.50
CA LEU A 29 11.51 15.17 -0.69
C LEU A 29 12.05 15.19 0.75
N ALA A 30 12.25 14.03 1.36
CA ALA A 30 12.83 13.91 2.71
C ALA A 30 14.26 14.45 2.79
N ARG A 31 15.06 14.27 1.74
CA ARG A 31 16.42 14.84 1.66
C ARG A 31 16.39 16.37 1.56
N HIS A 32 15.53 16.94 0.72
CA HIS A 32 15.42 18.40 0.56
C HIS A 32 14.92 19.08 1.83
N LEU A 33 13.99 18.45 2.56
CA LEU A 33 13.42 18.97 3.79
C LEU A 33 14.24 18.61 5.04
N SER A 34 15.28 17.79 4.90
CA SER A 34 16.00 17.18 6.02
C SER A 34 15.09 16.51 7.06
N SER A 35 13.91 16.04 6.65
CA SER A 35 12.89 15.49 7.54
C SER A 35 11.96 14.51 6.80
N VAL A 36 11.95 13.25 7.27
CA VAL A 36 11.07 12.20 6.75
C VAL A 36 9.61 12.48 7.07
N PHE A 37 9.32 12.97 8.27
CA PHE A 37 7.95 13.27 8.70
C PHE A 37 7.38 14.48 7.94
N ALA A 38 8.20 15.51 7.69
CA ALA A 38 7.77 16.65 6.88
C ALA A 38 7.47 16.22 5.43
N ALA A 39 8.32 15.37 4.84
CA ALA A 39 8.08 14.82 3.51
C ALA A 39 6.80 13.99 3.46
N ALA A 40 6.58 13.11 4.45
CA ALA A 40 5.35 12.32 4.53
C ALA A 40 4.11 13.20 4.67
N LEU A 41 4.16 14.24 5.52
CA LEU A 41 3.08 15.19 5.70
C LEU A 41 2.74 15.94 4.41
N ILE A 42 3.74 16.43 3.67
CA ILE A 42 3.54 17.11 2.39
C ILE A 42 2.97 16.15 1.34
N SER A 43 3.51 14.93 1.22
CA SER A 43 2.97 13.91 0.30
C SER A 43 1.52 13.58 0.62
N PHE A 44 1.16 13.48 1.91
CA PHE A 44 -0.23 13.29 2.34
C PHE A 44 -1.10 14.50 2.03
N ALA A 45 -0.63 15.72 2.29
CA ALA A 45 -1.40 16.93 2.01
C ALA A 45 -1.73 17.06 0.51
N VAL A 46 -0.75 16.80 -0.36
CA VAL A 46 -0.95 16.80 -1.82
C VAL A 46 -1.93 15.71 -2.24
N GLY A 47 -1.77 14.49 -1.73
CA GLY A 47 -2.68 13.37 -2.00
C GLY A 47 -4.11 13.63 -1.51
N SER A 48 -4.27 14.13 -0.29
CA SER A 48 -5.56 14.49 0.30
C SER A 48 -6.24 15.62 -0.46
N LEU A 49 -5.50 16.64 -0.91
CA LEU A 49 -6.06 17.69 -1.75
C LEU A 49 -6.54 17.14 -3.09
N ALA A 50 -5.77 16.27 -3.75
CA ALA A 50 -6.19 15.63 -4.98
C ALA A 50 -7.46 14.78 -4.79
N LEU A 51 -7.51 13.97 -3.73
CA LEU A 51 -8.69 13.17 -3.37
C LEU A 51 -9.90 14.04 -3.03
N LEU A 52 -9.70 15.17 -2.34
CA LEU A 52 -10.76 16.11 -2.04
C LEU A 52 -11.36 16.71 -3.32
N LEU A 53 -10.52 17.17 -4.25
CA LEU A 53 -10.97 17.71 -5.54
C LEU A 53 -11.72 16.65 -6.37
N MET A 54 -11.21 15.42 -6.41
CA MET A 54 -11.90 14.31 -7.06
C MET A 54 -13.25 14.02 -6.41
N THR A 55 -13.34 14.07 -5.08
CA THR A 55 -14.60 13.85 -4.34
C THR A 55 -15.61 14.98 -4.61
N LEU A 56 -15.16 16.23 -4.64
CA LEU A 56 -16.00 17.40 -4.94
C LEU A 56 -16.51 17.40 -6.38
N SER A 57 -15.81 16.73 -7.31
CA SER A 57 -16.26 16.57 -8.70
C SER A 57 -17.34 15.50 -8.90
N GLN A 58 -17.60 14.66 -7.88
CA GLN A 58 -18.62 13.62 -7.96
C GLN A 58 -20.02 14.21 -7.79
N ARG A 59 -20.99 13.63 -8.52
CA ARG A 59 -22.39 14.09 -8.48
C ARG A 59 -23.07 13.84 -7.14
N GLU A 60 -22.65 12.78 -6.43
CA GLU A 60 -23.21 12.36 -5.16
C GLU A 60 -22.09 12.36 -4.12
N MET A 61 -22.10 13.34 -3.22
CA MET A 61 -21.19 13.32 -2.07
C MET A 61 -21.79 12.49 -0.94
N PRO A 62 -21.01 11.63 -0.28
CA PRO A 62 -21.48 10.94 0.91
C PRO A 62 -21.88 11.97 1.96
N GLY A 63 -23.13 11.90 2.41
CA GLY A 63 -23.62 12.77 3.48
C GLY A 63 -22.83 12.54 4.77
N LEU A 64 -22.73 13.57 5.62
CA LEU A 64 -22.01 13.48 6.90
C LEU A 64 -22.54 12.38 7.83
N GLY A 65 -23.77 11.88 7.58
CA GLY A 65 -24.33 10.71 8.27
C GLY A 65 -23.52 9.43 8.07
N ALA A 66 -22.87 9.24 6.91
CA ALA A 66 -22.04 8.07 6.62
C ALA A 66 -20.84 7.97 7.56
N LEU A 67 -20.35 9.11 8.09
CA LEU A 67 -19.27 9.12 9.08
C LEU A 67 -19.67 8.46 10.41
N LYS A 68 -20.97 8.40 10.73
CA LYS A 68 -21.48 7.76 11.94
C LYS A 68 -21.47 6.24 11.86
N GLU A 69 -21.44 5.68 10.66
CA GLU A 69 -21.39 4.24 10.43
C GLU A 69 -19.94 3.69 10.50
N LEU A 70 -18.94 4.58 10.58
CA LEU A 70 -17.54 4.20 10.64
C LEU A 70 -17.14 3.70 12.04
N THR A 71 -16.73 2.44 12.11
CA THR A 71 -15.97 1.89 13.26
C THR A 71 -14.58 2.52 13.39
N TRP A 72 -14.04 2.57 14.61
CA TRP A 72 -12.73 3.18 14.94
C TRP A 72 -11.56 2.71 14.06
N TRP A 73 -11.55 1.44 13.61
CA TRP A 73 -10.46 0.91 12.81
C TRP A 73 -10.47 1.40 11.36
N HIS A 74 -11.60 1.89 10.82
CA HIS A 74 -11.64 2.47 9.46
C HIS A 74 -10.70 3.69 9.35
N TRP A 75 -10.52 4.43 10.45
CA TRP A 75 -9.63 5.58 10.53
C TRP A 75 -8.14 5.19 10.50
N SER A 76 -7.82 3.91 10.73
CA SER A 76 -6.43 3.42 10.69
C SER A 76 -5.84 3.43 9.28
N GLY A 77 -6.67 3.43 8.22
CA GLY A 77 -6.20 3.41 6.84
C GLY A 77 -5.25 4.56 6.51
N GLY A 78 -5.55 5.77 6.99
CA GLY A 78 -4.66 6.93 6.83
C GLY A 78 -3.33 6.75 7.56
N LEU A 79 -3.35 6.16 8.76
CA LEU A 79 -2.14 5.89 9.55
C LEU A 79 -1.25 4.83 8.88
N LEU A 80 -1.84 3.77 8.31
CA LEU A 80 -1.12 2.74 7.57
C LEU A 80 -0.44 3.33 6.33
N GLY A 81 -1.12 4.22 5.61
CA GLY A 81 -0.53 4.94 4.48
C GLY A 81 0.60 5.88 4.92
N ALA A 82 0.44 6.60 6.03
CA ALA A 82 1.48 7.48 6.60
C ALA A 82 2.73 6.69 6.97
N PHE A 83 2.55 5.52 7.60
CA PHE A 83 3.64 4.60 7.90
C PHE A 83 4.35 4.12 6.63
N PHE A 84 3.61 3.73 5.58
CA PHE A 84 4.21 3.32 4.31
C PHE A 84 5.04 4.45 3.67
N ILE A 85 4.48 5.66 3.56
CA ILE A 85 5.16 6.81 2.95
C ILE A 85 6.41 7.22 3.74
N ALA A 86 6.33 7.27 5.07
CA ALA A 86 7.49 7.56 5.92
C ALA A 86 8.58 6.48 5.76
N THR A 87 8.19 5.21 5.70
CA THR A 87 9.10 4.09 5.46
C THR A 87 9.72 4.17 4.06
N ALA A 88 8.95 4.56 3.04
CA ALA A 88 9.44 4.74 1.69
C ALA A 88 10.44 5.89 1.58
N ALA A 89 10.15 7.03 2.22
CA ALA A 89 11.06 8.17 2.33
C ALA A 89 12.36 7.83 3.07
N PHE A 90 12.29 7.00 4.11
CA PHE A 90 13.43 6.62 4.93
C PHE A 90 14.21 5.44 4.32
N ALA A 91 13.61 4.27 4.24
CA ALA A 91 14.29 3.04 3.84
C ALA A 91 14.56 2.98 2.33
N GLY A 92 13.65 3.50 1.48
CA GLY A 92 13.74 3.41 0.03
C GLY A 92 15.09 3.86 -0.55
N PRO A 93 15.57 5.08 -0.26
CA PRO A 93 16.87 5.54 -0.72
C PRO A 93 18.07 4.78 -0.15
N ARG A 94 17.91 4.11 1.00
CA ARG A 94 19.00 3.42 1.71
C ARG A 94 19.23 1.99 1.24
N VAL A 95 18.15 1.27 0.89
CA VAL A 95 18.23 -0.15 0.49
C VAL A 95 18.12 -0.35 -1.02
N GLY A 96 17.81 0.71 -1.78
CA GLY A 96 17.58 0.64 -3.22
C GLY A 96 16.15 0.22 -3.58
N ALA A 97 15.68 0.68 -4.74
CA ALA A 97 14.27 0.54 -5.15
C ALA A 97 13.83 -0.92 -5.29
N LEU A 98 14.66 -1.79 -5.88
CA LEU A 98 14.33 -3.19 -6.10
C LEU A 98 14.15 -3.93 -4.77
N LEU A 99 15.17 -3.89 -3.89
CA LEU A 99 15.11 -4.59 -2.61
C LEU A 99 13.99 -4.05 -1.71
N PHE A 100 13.77 -2.73 -1.71
CA PHE A 100 12.65 -2.11 -1.00
C PHE A 100 11.31 -2.71 -1.45
N MET A 101 11.10 -2.83 -2.76
CA MET A 101 9.83 -3.30 -3.31
C MET A 101 9.59 -4.78 -3.09
N VAL A 102 10.61 -5.62 -3.19
CA VAL A 102 10.46 -7.05 -2.90
C VAL A 102 10.10 -7.27 -1.43
N LEU A 103 10.68 -6.49 -0.50
CA LEU A 103 10.31 -6.53 0.91
C LEU A 103 8.87 -6.06 1.14
N VAL A 104 8.44 -4.98 0.48
CA VAL A 104 7.06 -4.49 0.54
C VAL A 104 6.08 -5.55 0.03
N ILE A 105 6.36 -6.17 -1.12
CA ILE A 105 5.51 -7.22 -1.69
C ILE A 105 5.41 -8.42 -0.75
N ALA A 106 6.53 -8.84 -0.14
CA ALA A 106 6.51 -9.94 0.82
C ALA A 106 5.61 -9.62 2.04
N GLY A 107 5.71 -8.41 2.59
CA GLY A 107 4.85 -7.96 3.68
C GLY A 107 3.37 -7.86 3.28
N GLN A 108 3.09 -7.35 2.07
CA GLN A 108 1.74 -7.27 1.52
C GLN A 108 1.11 -8.66 1.37
N LEU A 109 1.85 -9.64 0.87
CA LEU A 109 1.35 -11.01 0.69
C LEU A 109 1.16 -11.74 2.01
N ALA A 110 2.08 -11.57 2.98
CA ALA A 110 1.91 -12.12 4.32
C ALA A 110 0.65 -11.56 5.01
N MET A 111 0.43 -10.24 4.91
CA MET A 111 -0.80 -9.63 5.43
C MET A 111 -2.03 -10.09 4.66
N ALA A 112 -1.99 -10.17 3.32
CA ALA A 112 -3.11 -10.65 2.51
C ALA A 112 -3.54 -12.07 2.90
N ILE A 113 -2.59 -12.99 3.09
CA ILE A 113 -2.89 -14.36 3.57
C ILE A 113 -3.55 -14.31 4.95
N THR A 114 -3.10 -13.43 5.84
CA THR A 114 -3.66 -13.26 7.19
C THR A 114 -5.10 -12.73 7.12
N LEU A 115 -5.34 -11.69 6.33
CA LEU A 115 -6.66 -11.08 6.13
C LEU A 115 -7.65 -12.06 5.51
N ASP A 116 -7.23 -12.76 4.46
CA ASP A 116 -7.99 -13.83 3.81
C ASP A 116 -8.34 -14.94 4.80
N HIS A 117 -7.39 -15.37 5.64
CA HIS A 117 -7.62 -16.47 6.57
C HIS A 117 -8.70 -16.16 7.60
N PHE A 118 -8.74 -14.92 8.11
CA PHE A 118 -9.72 -14.48 9.10
C PHE A 118 -10.97 -13.84 8.48
N GLY A 119 -11.05 -13.68 7.16
CA GLY A 119 -12.13 -12.95 6.49
C GLY A 119 -12.27 -11.49 6.99
N TRP A 120 -11.17 -10.88 7.45
CA TRP A 120 -11.20 -9.57 8.09
C TRP A 120 -11.22 -8.44 7.05
N ALA A 121 -11.61 -7.22 7.45
CA ALA A 121 -11.66 -6.03 6.58
C ALA A 121 -12.53 -6.17 5.30
N GLY A 122 -13.53 -7.07 5.32
CA GLY A 122 -14.45 -7.28 4.20
C GLY A 122 -13.95 -8.28 3.14
N PHE A 123 -12.79 -8.91 3.37
CA PHE A 123 -12.29 -9.99 2.53
C PHE A 123 -13.05 -11.30 2.76
N ARG A 124 -13.10 -12.15 1.73
CA ARG A 124 -13.72 -13.47 1.83
C ARG A 124 -12.80 -14.41 2.59
N GLU A 125 -13.35 -15.09 3.60
CA GLU A 125 -12.61 -16.11 4.34
C GLU A 125 -12.09 -17.19 3.41
N ASN A 126 -10.78 -17.41 3.42
CA ASN A 126 -10.08 -18.37 2.58
C ASN A 126 -8.92 -18.99 3.36
N PRO A 127 -9.02 -20.28 3.74
CA PRO A 127 -8.03 -20.96 4.55
C PRO A 127 -6.60 -20.84 4.02
N ILE A 128 -5.65 -20.85 4.95
CA ILE A 128 -4.23 -20.95 4.60
C ILE A 128 -3.98 -22.35 4.05
N THR A 129 -3.47 -22.42 2.82
CA THR A 129 -3.08 -23.67 2.17
C THR A 129 -1.56 -23.78 2.11
N PHE A 130 -1.06 -25.01 1.99
CA PHE A 130 0.37 -25.26 1.83
C PHE A 130 0.96 -24.47 0.64
N GLY A 131 0.21 -24.32 -0.46
CA GLY A 131 0.64 -23.55 -1.62
C GLY A 131 0.89 -22.06 -1.32
N LYS A 132 0.04 -21.42 -0.51
CA LYS A 132 0.23 -20.01 -0.09
C LYS A 132 1.50 -19.85 0.76
N VAL A 133 1.73 -20.79 1.69
CA VAL A 133 2.94 -20.80 2.54
C VAL A 133 4.19 -21.03 1.71
N ALA A 134 4.17 -22.02 0.81
CA ALA A 134 5.29 -22.31 -0.08
C ALA A 134 5.61 -21.12 -1.00
N GLY A 135 4.59 -20.44 -1.54
CA GLY A 135 4.77 -19.22 -2.32
C GLY A 135 5.47 -18.11 -1.54
N LEU A 136 5.08 -17.89 -0.27
CA LEU A 136 5.73 -16.89 0.59
C LEU A 136 7.20 -17.25 0.86
N LEU A 137 7.51 -18.53 1.07
CA LEU A 137 8.89 -19.01 1.24
C LEU A 137 9.74 -18.78 -0.02
N LEU A 138 9.18 -18.99 -1.21
CA LEU A 138 9.87 -18.69 -2.47
C LEU A 138 10.18 -17.19 -2.62
N ILE A 139 9.29 -16.31 -2.17
CA ILE A 139 9.54 -14.87 -2.17
C ILE A 139 10.67 -14.52 -1.20
N VAL A 140 10.70 -15.12 -0.01
CA VAL A 140 11.80 -14.94 0.95
C VAL A 140 13.14 -15.40 0.35
N ALA A 141 13.15 -16.55 -0.33
CA ALA A 141 14.33 -17.02 -1.07
C ALA A 141 14.74 -16.02 -2.17
N GLY A 142 13.77 -15.47 -2.92
CA GLY A 142 14.00 -14.43 -3.92
C GLY A 142 14.61 -13.15 -3.33
N ILE A 143 14.11 -12.68 -2.18
CA ILE A 143 14.69 -11.54 -1.43
C ILE A 143 16.16 -11.82 -1.10
N TRP A 144 16.46 -13.01 -0.59
CA TRP A 144 17.82 -13.40 -0.23
C TRP A 144 18.76 -13.41 -1.43
N MET A 145 18.30 -13.90 -2.59
CA MET A 145 19.08 -13.88 -3.83
C MET A 145 19.32 -12.45 -4.32
N ILE A 146 18.28 -11.61 -4.36
CA ILE A 146 18.37 -10.21 -4.80
C ILE A 146 19.29 -9.40 -3.89
N ARG A 147 19.30 -9.66 -2.59
CA ARG A 147 20.19 -8.98 -1.65
C ARG A 147 21.67 -9.36 -1.86
N ARG A 148 21.95 -10.54 -2.41
CA ARG A 148 23.32 -11.07 -2.58
C ARG A 148 23.93 -10.79 -3.95
N GLY A 149 23.11 -10.55 -4.98
CA GLY A 149 23.55 -10.15 -6.31
C GLY A 149 23.83 -8.66 -6.39
#